data_AF-A0A800K623-F1
#
_entry.id   AF-A0A800K623-F1
#
_cell.length_a   1.000
_cell.length_b   1.000
_cell.length_c   1.000
_cell.angle_alpha   90.00
_cell.angle_beta   90.00
_cell.angle_gamma   90.00
#
_symmetry.space_group_name_H-M   'P 1'
#
loop_
_entity.id
_entity.type
_entity.pdbx_description
1 polymer ?
#
loop_
_entity_poly.entity_id
_entity_poly.type
_entity_poly.pdbx_seq_one_letter_code
_entity_poly.pdbx_strand_id
1 'polypeptide(L)'
;MAPVSTRAVLLRSHDYGDTSRILRFYTEELGLLAVMARGVRTRSGKGSTAVTTFAAGTLTAYVKPNRELHTMKDFSCSQLREGLGGDVLRFAGAAAVAELVLAHADQERNIELLSALEQGLDSLESIDTARVPAAALSAVWRITEAFGFAPQLDPCVRCGEPLTEDEVGRFDFAAGGVRCADCAEGAAGPRVGPIARGQIASLIAADLER
;
A
#
# COMPACT_ATOMS: atom_id res chain seq x y z
N MET A 1 -2.07 -4.96 31.44
CA MET A 1 -2.55 -5.46 30.14
C MET A 1 -1.38 -6.15 29.46
N ALA A 2 -1.58 -7.38 28.98
CA ALA A 2 -0.53 -8.11 28.28
C ALA A 2 -0.20 -7.41 26.95
N PRO A 3 1.07 -7.40 26.53
CA PRO A 3 1.42 -6.91 25.20
C PRO A 3 0.87 -7.86 24.14
N VAL A 4 0.49 -7.30 22.99
CA VAL A 4 0.08 -8.05 21.80
C VAL A 4 1.25 -8.07 20.83
N SER A 5 1.50 -9.22 20.20
CA SER A 5 2.52 -9.39 19.16
C SER A 5 1.82 -9.75 17.83
N THR A 6 2.17 -9.03 16.76
CA THR A 6 1.56 -9.23 15.44
C THR A 6 2.57 -8.87 14.35
N ARG A 7 2.45 -9.49 13.18
CA ARG A 7 3.24 -9.13 12.00
C ARG A 7 2.86 -7.74 11.53
N ALA A 8 3.85 -6.97 11.12
CA ALA A 8 3.68 -5.55 10.85
C ALA A 8 4.70 -5.02 9.84
N VAL A 9 4.29 -4.03 9.05
CA VAL A 9 5.14 -3.23 8.16
C VAL A 9 5.14 -1.78 8.65
N LEU A 10 6.33 -1.20 8.84
CA LEU A 10 6.46 0.20 9.22
C LEU A 10 6.19 1.11 8.01
N LEU A 11 5.12 1.91 8.06
CA LEU A 11 4.76 2.82 6.97
C LEU A 11 5.38 4.21 7.12
N ARG A 12 5.44 4.72 8.35
CA ARG A 12 5.93 6.07 8.63
C ARG A 12 6.57 6.16 10.01
N SER A 13 7.65 6.93 10.10
CA SER A 13 8.32 7.30 11.34
C SER A 13 8.39 8.82 11.49
N HIS A 14 8.05 9.33 12.67
CA HIS A 14 8.12 10.75 13.02
C HIS A 14 8.84 10.92 14.37
N ASP A 15 9.84 11.80 14.44
CA ASP A 15 10.55 12.07 15.69
C ASP A 15 9.63 12.81 16.69
N TYR A 16 9.60 12.37 17.95
CA TYR A 16 8.76 12.95 18.99
C TYR A 16 9.56 13.18 20.27
N GLY A 17 9.71 14.45 20.66
CA GLY A 17 10.60 14.84 21.75
C GLY A 17 12.05 14.45 21.46
N ASP A 18 12.86 14.27 22.51
CA ASP A 18 14.30 14.09 22.34
C ASP A 18 14.76 12.64 22.11
N THR A 19 13.94 11.68 22.50
CA THR A 19 14.35 10.26 22.55
C THR A 19 13.36 9.33 21.88
N SER A 20 12.17 9.82 21.52
CA SER A 20 11.06 8.98 21.07
C SER A 20 10.74 9.19 19.60
N ARG A 21 10.07 8.20 19.01
CA ARG A 21 9.48 8.26 17.68
C ARG A 21 8.03 7.81 17.76
N ILE A 22 7.16 8.44 16.97
CA ILE A 22 5.83 7.92 16.65
C ILE A 22 5.98 7.12 15.36
N LEU A 23 5.58 5.86 15.41
CA LEU A 23 5.68 4.91 14.31
C LEU A 23 4.27 4.48 13.92
N ARG A 24 3.96 4.51 12.62
CA ARG A 24 2.69 4.01 12.08
C ARG A 24 2.96 2.71 11.33
N PHE A 25 2.39 1.63 11.82
CA PHE A 25 2.48 0.31 11.23
C PHE A 25 1.15 -0.08 10.60
N TYR A 26 1.18 -0.81 9.48
CA TYR A 26 0.07 -1.68 9.13
C TYR A 26 0.34 -3.06 9.71
N THR A 27 -0.62 -3.64 10.41
CA THR A 27 -0.47 -4.88 11.16
C THR A 27 -1.49 -5.92 10.73
N GLU A 28 -1.12 -7.19 10.82
CA GLU A 28 -1.96 -8.30 10.42
C GLU A 28 -3.25 -8.42 11.24
N GLU A 29 -3.17 -8.18 12.56
CA GLU A 29 -4.30 -8.41 13.46
C GLU A 29 -5.06 -7.15 13.86
N LEU A 30 -4.43 -5.98 13.82
CA LEU A 30 -5.00 -4.72 14.35
C LEU A 30 -5.15 -3.63 13.29
N GLY A 31 -4.89 -3.95 12.01
CA GLY A 31 -4.91 -2.98 10.94
C GLY A 31 -3.89 -1.87 11.16
N LEU A 32 -4.29 -0.62 10.91
CA LEU A 32 -3.42 0.54 11.07
C LEU A 32 -3.21 0.89 12.55
N LEU A 33 -1.96 0.85 13.00
CA LEU A 33 -1.58 1.03 14.41
C LEU A 33 -0.51 2.10 14.58
N ALA A 34 -0.79 3.12 15.39
CA ALA A 34 0.21 4.11 15.81
C ALA A 34 0.80 3.75 17.19
N VAL A 35 2.12 3.70 17.28
CA VAL A 35 2.84 3.38 18.52
C VAL A 35 3.91 4.43 18.81
N MET A 36 4.04 4.79 20.09
CA MET A 36 5.18 5.54 20.59
C MET A 36 6.30 4.58 20.96
N ALA A 37 7.44 4.76 20.32
CA ALA A 37 8.68 4.04 20.56
C ALA A 37 9.63 4.95 21.34
N ARG A 38 9.90 4.61 22.60
CA ARG A 38 10.74 5.43 23.50
C ARG A 38 12.20 4.97 23.45
N GLY A 39 13.14 5.92 23.51
CA GLY A 39 14.58 5.63 23.57
C GLY A 39 15.17 5.07 22.27
N VAL A 40 14.46 5.18 21.15
CA VAL A 40 14.91 4.64 19.85
C VAL A 40 15.75 5.67 19.08
N ARG A 41 15.55 6.97 19.33
CA ARG A 41 16.33 8.03 18.65
C ARG A 41 17.80 8.03 19.07
N THR A 42 18.08 7.62 20.31
CA THR A 42 19.43 7.61 20.90
C THR A 42 20.15 6.26 20.76
N ARG A 43 19.47 5.19 20.31
CA ARG A 43 20.10 3.89 20.03
C ARG A 43 20.68 3.88 18.61
N SER A 44 21.86 4.46 18.45
CA SER A 44 22.72 4.27 17.27
C SER A 44 23.91 3.38 17.65
N GLY A 45 23.84 2.08 17.34
CA GLY A 45 24.91 1.11 17.63
C GLY A 45 24.57 -0.33 17.25
N LYS A 46 25.60 -1.21 17.20
CA LYS A 46 25.44 -2.67 16.99
C LYS A 46 24.52 -3.25 18.07
N GLY A 47 23.37 -3.77 17.69
CA GLY A 47 22.33 -4.29 18.61
C GLY A 47 21.17 -3.33 18.88
N SER A 48 21.07 -2.20 18.17
CA SER A 48 19.81 -1.48 18.03
C SER A 48 18.90 -2.24 17.06
N THR A 49 17.66 -2.49 17.44
CA THR A 49 16.64 -2.97 16.51
C THR A 49 16.54 -1.96 15.37
N ALA A 50 16.79 -2.40 14.13
CA ALA A 50 16.57 -1.57 12.96
C ALA A 50 15.08 -1.26 12.84
N VAL A 51 14.70 -0.03 13.18
CA VAL A 51 13.36 0.52 12.97
C VAL A 51 13.47 1.53 11.84
N THR A 52 13.45 1.01 10.62
CA THR A 52 13.55 1.78 9.38
C THR A 52 12.22 1.71 8.63
N THR A 53 11.86 2.81 7.97
CA THR A 53 10.63 2.86 7.16
C THR A 53 10.65 1.73 6.12
N PHE A 54 9.48 1.11 5.92
CA PHE A 54 9.24 -0.05 5.07
C PHE A 54 9.81 -1.38 5.58
N ALA A 55 10.42 -1.44 6.76
CA ALA A 55 10.79 -2.72 7.38
C ALA A 55 9.55 -3.54 7.77
N ALA A 56 9.63 -4.86 7.56
CA ALA A 56 8.64 -5.82 8.05
C ALA A 56 9.19 -6.64 9.22
N GLY A 57 8.31 -7.03 10.13
CA GLY A 57 8.70 -7.76 11.33
C GLY A 57 7.55 -8.05 12.27
N THR A 58 7.87 -8.50 13.47
CA THR A 58 6.89 -8.67 14.55
C THR A 58 6.88 -7.46 15.46
N LEU A 59 5.79 -6.71 15.47
CA LEU A 59 5.54 -5.62 16.41
C LEU A 59 4.96 -6.18 17.70
N THR A 60 5.57 -5.84 18.84
CA THR A 60 5.01 -6.11 20.15
C THR A 60 4.64 -4.80 20.83
N ALA A 61 3.36 -4.61 21.18
CA ALA A 61 2.85 -3.33 21.70
C ALA A 61 1.83 -3.49 22.84
N TYR A 62 1.76 -2.47 23.70
CA TYR A 62 0.69 -2.31 24.69
C TYR A 62 -0.44 -1.49 24.07
N VAL A 63 -1.43 -2.19 23.53
CA VAL A 63 -2.63 -1.61 22.90
C VAL A 63 -3.65 -1.26 23.97
N LYS A 64 -4.42 -0.18 23.81
CA LYS A 64 -5.48 0.23 24.74
C LYS A 64 -6.71 0.65 23.93
N PRO A 65 -7.92 0.10 24.19
CA PRO A 65 -9.10 0.34 23.33
C PRO A 65 -9.49 1.81 23.13
N ASN A 66 -9.25 2.66 24.12
CA ASN A 66 -9.69 4.07 24.10
C ASN A 66 -8.52 5.05 23.84
N ARG A 67 -7.53 4.64 23.04
CA ARG A 67 -6.39 5.48 22.67
C ARG A 67 -6.00 5.23 21.23
N GLU A 68 -5.70 6.29 20.50
CA GLU A 68 -5.16 6.20 19.13
C GLU A 68 -3.65 5.96 19.11
N LEU A 69 -2.93 6.41 20.15
CA LEU A 69 -1.49 6.22 20.30
C LEU A 69 -1.17 5.20 21.40
N HIS A 70 -0.54 4.10 20.99
CA HIS A 70 -0.15 3.01 21.89
C HIS A 70 1.33 3.09 22.25
N THR A 71 1.82 2.13 23.04
CA THR A 71 3.24 2.08 23.43
C THR A 71 3.89 0.85 22.84
N MET A 72 4.96 1.04 22.07
CA MET A 72 5.77 -0.06 21.56
C MET A 72 6.56 -0.68 22.72
N LYS A 73 6.50 -2.01 22.84
CA LYS A 73 7.38 -2.77 23.73
C LYS A 73 8.66 -3.17 22.99
N ASP A 74 8.52 -3.71 21.79
CA ASP A 74 9.62 -4.15 20.95
C ASP A 74 9.18 -4.28 19.48
N PHE A 75 10.15 -4.31 18.57
CA PHE A 75 9.95 -4.69 17.18
C PHE A 75 11.03 -5.69 16.81
N SER A 76 10.68 -6.87 16.31
CA SER A 76 11.64 -7.85 15.82
C SER A 76 11.61 -7.80 14.30
N CYS A 77 12.56 -7.05 13.72
CA CYS A 77 12.65 -6.89 12.28
C CYS A 77 13.04 -8.22 11.61
N SER A 78 12.23 -8.69 10.67
CA SER A 78 12.49 -9.90 9.88
C SER A 78 12.94 -9.59 8.45
N GLN A 79 12.59 -8.43 7.93
CA GLN A 79 12.94 -8.02 6.57
C GLN A 79 13.23 -6.52 6.53
N LEU A 80 14.47 -6.21 6.16
CA LEU A 80 14.89 -4.85 5.81
C LEU A 80 14.83 -4.70 4.30
N ARG A 81 14.36 -3.54 3.85
CA ARG A 81 14.29 -3.17 2.45
C ARG A 81 15.25 -2.01 2.15
N GLU A 82 16.54 -2.23 2.42
CA GLU A 82 17.56 -1.18 2.35
C GLU A 82 17.68 -0.59 0.94
N GLY A 83 17.38 -1.38 -0.10
CA GLY A 83 17.41 -0.95 -1.49
C GLY A 83 16.37 0.12 -1.83
N LEU A 84 15.25 0.18 -1.09
CA LEU A 84 14.24 1.22 -1.28
C LEU A 84 14.78 2.61 -0.96
N GLY A 85 15.66 2.74 0.04
CA GLY A 85 16.29 4.02 0.41
C GLY A 85 17.47 4.40 -0.49
N GLY A 86 18.00 3.46 -1.27
CA GLY A 86 19.16 3.67 -2.14
C GLY A 86 18.83 4.28 -3.51
N ASP A 87 17.55 4.32 -3.90
CA ASP A 87 17.09 4.84 -5.19
C ASP A 87 15.85 5.72 -4.98
N VAL A 88 15.88 6.94 -5.53
CA VAL A 88 14.82 7.93 -5.32
C VAL A 88 13.47 7.49 -5.90
N LEU A 89 13.46 6.76 -7.02
CA LEU A 89 12.23 6.29 -7.63
C LEU A 89 11.63 5.13 -6.83
N ARG A 90 12.48 4.22 -6.32
CA ARG A 90 12.02 3.15 -5.42
C ARG A 90 11.42 3.72 -4.14
N PHE A 91 12.11 4.69 -3.54
CA PHE A 91 11.61 5.38 -2.35
C PHE A 91 10.28 6.09 -2.61
N ALA A 92 10.17 6.82 -3.72
CA ALA A 92 8.94 7.53 -4.09
C ALA A 92 7.77 6.56 -4.32
N GLY A 93 8.01 5.43 -5.00
CA GLY A 93 7.01 4.37 -5.17
C GLY A 93 6.56 3.76 -3.84
N ALA A 94 7.51 3.43 -2.97
CA ALA A 94 7.22 2.86 -1.65
C ALA A 94 6.45 3.85 -0.76
N ALA A 95 6.82 5.14 -0.82
CA ALA A 95 6.11 6.20 -0.14
C ALA A 95 4.67 6.33 -0.67
N ALA A 96 4.45 6.33 -1.98
CA ALA A 96 3.10 6.42 -2.55
C ALA A 96 2.20 5.26 -2.11
N VAL A 97 2.72 4.04 -2.11
CA VAL A 97 2.02 2.84 -1.62
C VAL A 97 1.70 2.96 -0.13
N ALA A 98 2.67 3.38 0.69
CA ALA A 98 2.48 3.56 2.12
C ALA A 98 1.48 4.69 2.45
N GLU A 99 1.50 5.80 1.71
CA GLU A 99 0.55 6.90 1.87
C GLU A 99 -0.88 6.45 1.58
N LEU A 100 -1.09 5.64 0.54
CA LEU A 100 -2.40 5.12 0.21
C LEU A 100 -2.97 4.27 1.36
N VAL A 101 -2.15 3.41 1.96
CA VAL A 101 -2.54 2.65 3.16
C VAL A 101 -2.80 3.58 4.34
N LEU A 102 -1.95 4.57 4.59
CA LEU A 102 -2.10 5.52 5.70
C LEU A 102 -3.36 6.40 5.62
N ALA A 103 -3.84 6.66 4.39
CA ALA A 103 -4.99 7.51 4.14
C ALA A 103 -6.33 6.76 4.20
N HIS A 104 -6.33 5.46 3.89
CA HIS A 104 -7.57 4.69 3.69
C HIS A 104 -7.73 3.46 4.58
N ALA A 105 -6.67 2.98 5.25
CA ALA A 105 -6.79 1.84 6.14
C ALA A 105 -7.29 2.25 7.52
N ASP A 106 -8.22 1.45 8.05
CA ASP A 106 -8.74 1.56 9.41
C ASP A 106 -8.00 0.64 10.39
N GLN A 107 -8.44 0.63 11.64
CA GLN A 107 -7.94 -0.26 12.71
C GLN A 107 -8.55 -1.67 12.63
N GLU A 108 -8.71 -2.18 11.41
CA GLU A 108 -9.33 -3.47 11.12
C GLU A 108 -8.37 -4.39 10.37
N ARG A 109 -8.49 -5.68 10.64
CA ARG A 109 -7.71 -6.72 9.98
C ARG A 109 -8.10 -6.83 8.50
N ASN A 110 -7.12 -6.69 7.62
CA ASN A 110 -7.24 -7.02 6.20
C ASN A 110 -5.93 -7.67 5.74
N ILE A 111 -5.97 -8.99 5.50
CA ILE A 111 -4.78 -9.81 5.21
C ILE A 111 -4.31 -9.56 3.78
N GLU A 112 -5.27 -9.38 2.87
CA GLU A 112 -5.06 -9.07 1.47
C GLU A 112 -4.29 -7.76 1.32
N LEU A 113 -4.62 -6.75 2.11
CA LEU A 113 -3.95 -5.46 2.15
C LEU A 113 -2.51 -5.57 2.66
N LEU A 114 -2.28 -6.31 3.74
CA LEU A 114 -0.92 -6.55 4.24
C LEU A 114 -0.07 -7.28 3.20
N SER A 115 -0.64 -8.30 2.55
CA SER A 115 0.05 -9.07 1.52
C SER A 115 0.35 -8.22 0.27
N ALA A 116 -0.60 -7.41 -0.20
CA ALA A 116 -0.40 -6.49 -1.31
C ALA A 116 0.66 -5.44 -1.01
N LEU A 117 0.69 -4.93 0.23
CA LEU A 117 1.71 -3.99 0.69
C LEU A 117 3.11 -4.61 0.69
N GLU A 118 3.29 -5.78 1.31
CA GLU A 118 4.59 -6.47 1.34
C GLU A 118 5.08 -6.80 -0.08
N GLN A 119 4.21 -7.39 -0.91
CA GLN A 119 4.56 -7.74 -2.30
C GLN A 119 4.90 -6.50 -3.14
N GLY A 120 4.17 -5.40 -2.97
CA GLY A 120 4.45 -4.14 -3.66
C GLY A 120 5.80 -3.55 -3.27
N LEU A 121 6.11 -3.53 -1.97
CA LEU A 121 7.41 -3.06 -1.47
C LEU A 121 8.57 -3.96 -1.92
N ASP A 122 8.37 -5.28 -1.93
CA ASP A 122 9.38 -6.24 -2.38
C ASP A 122 9.64 -6.11 -3.89
N SER A 123 8.58 -5.95 -4.69
CA SER A 123 8.69 -5.72 -6.13
C SER A 123 9.47 -4.44 -6.44
N LEU A 124 9.17 -3.35 -5.72
CA LEU A 124 9.89 -2.07 -5.88
C LEU A 124 11.37 -2.19 -5.54
N GLU A 125 11.73 -2.98 -4.53
CA GLU A 125 13.13 -3.18 -4.15
C GLU A 125 13.90 -3.99 -5.20
N SER A 126 13.32 -5.07 -5.72
CA SER A 126 14.03 -6.02 -6.58
C SER A 126 14.00 -5.71 -8.07
N ILE A 127 13.03 -4.92 -8.55
CA ILE A 127 12.87 -4.68 -9.98
C ILE A 127 13.96 -3.75 -10.54
N ASP A 128 14.26 -3.89 -11.84
CA ASP A 128 15.11 -2.96 -12.57
C ASP A 128 14.60 -1.51 -12.44
N THR A 129 15.52 -0.56 -12.21
CA THR A 129 15.18 0.86 -12.02
C THR A 129 14.31 1.42 -13.15
N ALA A 130 14.52 0.99 -14.39
CA ALA A 130 13.72 1.41 -15.55
C ALA A 130 12.23 1.02 -15.46
N ARG A 131 11.89 0.00 -14.67
CA ARG A 131 10.53 -0.53 -14.51
C ARG A 131 9.89 -0.16 -13.18
N VAL A 132 10.59 0.55 -12.30
CA VAL A 132 10.07 1.03 -11.02
C VAL A 132 8.75 1.81 -11.15
N PRO A 133 8.55 2.70 -12.15
CA PRO A 133 7.26 3.38 -12.32
C PRO A 133 6.08 2.43 -12.55
N ALA A 134 6.28 1.36 -13.33
CA ALA A 134 5.25 0.35 -13.59
C ALA A 134 4.97 -0.49 -12.33
N ALA A 135 6.02 -0.88 -11.59
CA ALA A 135 5.89 -1.59 -10.32
C ALA A 135 5.15 -0.73 -9.26
N ALA A 136 5.46 0.56 -9.17
CA ALA A 136 4.77 1.48 -8.27
C ALA A 136 3.27 1.59 -8.60
N LEU A 137 2.93 1.74 -9.89
CA LEU A 137 1.55 1.82 -10.32
C LEU A 137 0.79 0.50 -10.10
N SER A 138 1.44 -0.64 -10.36
CA SER A 138 0.88 -1.97 -10.06
C SER A 138 0.62 -2.13 -8.57
N ALA A 139 1.57 -1.77 -7.70
CA ALA A 139 1.39 -1.81 -6.25
C ALA A 139 0.21 -0.92 -5.80
N VAL A 140 0.07 0.29 -6.35
CA VAL A 140 -1.09 1.17 -6.09
C VAL A 140 -2.41 0.50 -6.48
N TRP A 141 -2.49 -0.11 -7.66
CA TRP A 141 -3.70 -0.83 -8.08
C TRP A 141 -4.02 -2.01 -7.18
N ARG A 142 -3.02 -2.77 -6.76
CA ARG A 142 -3.21 -3.94 -5.87
C ARG A 142 -3.65 -3.55 -4.47
N ILE A 143 -3.14 -2.44 -3.93
CA ILE A 143 -3.66 -1.87 -2.68
C ILE A 143 -5.11 -1.41 -2.86
N THR A 144 -5.43 -0.78 -3.99
CA THR A 144 -6.80 -0.33 -4.30
C THR A 144 -7.78 -1.51 -4.40
N GLU A 145 -7.36 -2.60 -5.05
CA GLU A 145 -8.12 -3.86 -5.10
C GLU A 145 -8.29 -4.49 -3.70
N ALA A 146 -7.23 -4.48 -2.87
CA ALA A 146 -7.30 -4.98 -1.50
C ALA A 146 -8.24 -4.16 -0.59
N PHE A 147 -8.52 -2.90 -0.94
CA PHE A 147 -9.58 -2.10 -0.33
C PHE A 147 -10.99 -2.39 -0.90
N GLY A 148 -11.10 -3.25 -1.91
CA GLY A 148 -12.38 -3.58 -2.57
C GLY A 148 -12.77 -2.61 -3.68
N PHE A 149 -11.85 -1.76 -4.15
CA PHE A 149 -12.09 -0.76 -5.19
C PHE A 149 -11.43 -1.12 -6.53
N ALA A 150 -11.34 -2.42 -6.84
CA ALA A 150 -10.84 -2.87 -8.15
C ALA A 150 -11.68 -2.25 -9.28
N PRO A 151 -11.05 -1.66 -10.32
CA PRO A 151 -11.79 -1.01 -11.38
C PRO A 151 -12.50 -2.04 -12.25
N GLN A 152 -13.76 -1.79 -12.59
CA GLN A 152 -14.46 -2.61 -13.57
C GLN A 152 -14.09 -2.18 -14.98
N LEU A 153 -13.28 -2.99 -15.66
CA LEU A 153 -12.80 -2.71 -17.02
C LEU A 153 -13.70 -3.32 -18.11
N ASP A 154 -14.51 -4.31 -17.73
CA ASP A 154 -15.50 -5.03 -18.54
C ASP A 154 -16.40 -5.85 -17.59
N PRO A 155 -17.74 -5.96 -17.78
CA PRO A 155 -18.61 -5.18 -18.68
C PRO A 155 -18.75 -3.70 -18.32
N CYS A 156 -19.55 -2.98 -19.14
CA CYS A 156 -19.90 -1.58 -18.91
C CYS A 156 -20.60 -1.38 -17.55
N VAL A 157 -20.07 -0.48 -16.72
CA VAL A 157 -20.61 -0.20 -15.37
C VAL A 157 -22.02 0.40 -15.35
N ARG A 158 -22.56 0.83 -16.50
CA ARG A 158 -23.88 1.45 -16.60
C ARG A 158 -24.95 0.51 -17.13
N CYS A 159 -24.70 -0.16 -18.25
CA CYS A 159 -25.68 -1.06 -18.89
C CYS A 159 -25.42 -2.55 -18.62
N GLY A 160 -24.22 -2.93 -18.17
CA GLY A 160 -23.84 -4.33 -17.93
C GLY A 160 -23.48 -5.11 -19.19
N GLU A 161 -23.54 -4.50 -20.38
CA GLU A 161 -23.13 -5.16 -21.63
C GLU A 161 -21.59 -5.26 -21.71
N PRO A 162 -21.05 -6.39 -22.23
CA PRO A 162 -19.62 -6.53 -22.51
C PRO A 162 -19.14 -5.46 -23.47
N LEU A 163 -17.95 -4.92 -23.22
CA LEU A 163 -17.29 -4.03 -24.16
C LEU A 163 -16.67 -4.85 -25.29
N THR A 164 -16.80 -4.40 -26.53
CA THR A 164 -16.17 -5.11 -27.66
C THR A 164 -14.64 -4.97 -27.64
N GLU A 165 -13.93 -5.87 -28.33
CA GLU A 165 -12.46 -5.92 -28.33
C GLU A 165 -11.81 -4.62 -28.81
N ASP A 166 -12.45 -3.88 -29.72
CA ASP A 166 -11.93 -2.63 -30.27
C ASP A 166 -12.58 -1.37 -29.65
N GLU A 167 -13.50 -1.55 -28.68
CA GLU A 167 -14.27 -0.43 -28.15
C GLU A 167 -13.43 0.50 -27.27
N VAL A 168 -13.56 1.80 -27.54
CA VAL A 168 -13.04 2.87 -26.69
C VAL A 168 -14.15 3.35 -25.76
N GLY A 169 -14.12 2.85 -24.53
CA GLY A 169 -15.00 3.30 -23.47
C GLY A 169 -14.52 4.59 -22.80
N ARG A 170 -15.23 5.01 -21.76
CA ARG A 170 -14.84 6.13 -20.90
C ARG A 170 -14.91 5.72 -19.44
N PHE A 171 -13.84 6.00 -18.69
CA PHE A 171 -13.83 5.72 -17.25
C PHE A 171 -14.81 6.66 -16.53
N ASP A 172 -15.56 6.10 -15.61
CA ASP A 172 -16.41 6.81 -14.67
C ASP A 172 -15.84 6.64 -13.27
N PHE A 173 -15.25 7.71 -12.74
CA PHE A 173 -14.64 7.70 -11.41
C PHE A 173 -15.63 7.41 -10.29
N ALA A 174 -16.89 7.87 -10.42
CA ALA A 174 -17.89 7.67 -9.37
C ALA A 174 -18.39 6.22 -9.34
N ALA A 175 -18.51 5.59 -10.52
CA ALA A 175 -18.91 4.19 -10.64
C ALA A 175 -17.73 3.21 -10.49
N GLY A 176 -16.48 3.68 -10.57
CA GLY A 176 -15.29 2.84 -10.43
C GLY A 176 -15.02 1.93 -11.63
N GLY A 177 -15.39 2.34 -12.85
CA GLY A 177 -15.15 1.50 -14.02
C GLY A 177 -15.47 2.14 -15.36
N VAL A 178 -15.40 1.35 -16.42
CA VAL A 178 -15.54 1.81 -17.80
C VAL A 178 -17.00 1.77 -18.24
N ARG A 179 -17.48 2.85 -18.84
CA ARG A 179 -18.73 2.90 -19.60
C ARG A 179 -18.43 2.65 -21.08
N CYS A 180 -19.27 1.85 -21.75
CA CYS A 180 -19.25 1.67 -23.20
C CYS A 180 -19.49 3.01 -23.93
N ALA A 181 -19.24 3.06 -25.24
CA ALA A 181 -19.37 4.27 -26.05
C ALA A 181 -20.78 4.88 -25.97
N ASP A 182 -21.82 4.04 -25.96
CA ASP A 182 -23.23 4.46 -25.86
C ASP A 182 -23.59 5.02 -24.47
N CYS A 183 -22.90 4.55 -23.43
CA CYS A 183 -23.12 4.97 -22.04
C CYS A 183 -22.22 6.12 -21.59
N ALA A 184 -21.26 6.53 -22.42
CA ALA A 184 -20.17 7.44 -22.05
C ALA A 184 -20.62 8.89 -21.78
N GLU A 185 -21.83 9.27 -22.19
CA GLU A 185 -22.40 10.58 -21.88
C GLU A 185 -22.46 10.80 -20.35
N GLY A 186 -22.00 11.98 -19.92
CA GLY A 186 -21.96 12.38 -18.50
C GLY A 186 -20.80 11.78 -17.69
N ALA A 187 -20.02 10.83 -18.22
CA ALA A 187 -18.77 10.43 -17.57
C ALA A 187 -17.67 11.47 -17.81
N ALA A 188 -16.99 11.88 -16.74
CA ALA A 188 -15.94 12.90 -16.78
C ALA A 188 -14.51 12.33 -16.91
N GLY A 189 -14.34 11.00 -16.79
CA GLY A 189 -13.02 10.37 -16.82
C GLY A 189 -12.42 10.24 -18.22
N PRO A 190 -11.18 9.73 -18.30
CA PRO A 190 -10.46 9.56 -19.56
C PRO A 190 -11.14 8.53 -20.48
N ARG A 191 -10.88 8.64 -21.78
CA ARG A 191 -11.18 7.55 -22.72
C ARG A 191 -10.24 6.40 -22.45
N VAL A 192 -10.76 5.18 -22.36
CA VAL A 192 -9.99 3.97 -22.10
C VAL A 192 -10.22 3.01 -23.26
N GLY A 193 -9.24 2.97 -24.17
CA GLY A 193 -9.22 2.02 -25.28
C GLY A 193 -8.85 0.61 -24.82
N PRO A 194 -8.95 -0.40 -25.70
CA PRO A 194 -8.71 -1.79 -25.35
C PRO A 194 -7.26 -2.07 -24.89
N ILE A 195 -6.27 -1.43 -25.51
CA ILE A 195 -4.87 -1.54 -25.05
C ILE A 195 -4.72 -1.02 -23.61
N ALA A 196 -5.31 0.13 -23.30
CA ALA A 196 -5.25 0.70 -21.96
C ALA A 196 -6.02 -0.17 -20.94
N ARG A 197 -7.17 -0.75 -21.32
CA ARG A 197 -7.88 -1.74 -20.48
C ARG A 197 -6.98 -2.94 -20.18
N GLY A 198 -6.31 -3.49 -21.19
CA GLY A 198 -5.36 -4.60 -21.02
C GLY A 198 -4.18 -4.23 -20.11
N GLN A 199 -3.59 -3.05 -20.28
CA GLN A 199 -2.49 -2.57 -19.43
C GLN A 199 -2.92 -2.39 -17.97
N ILE A 200 -4.10 -1.82 -17.71
CA ILE A 200 -4.63 -1.70 -16.34
C ILE A 200 -4.87 -3.08 -15.74
N ALA A 201 -5.45 -4.02 -16.49
CA ALA A 201 -5.64 -5.40 -16.04
C ALA A 201 -4.30 -6.09 -15.70
N SER A 202 -3.27 -5.91 -16.53
CA SER A 202 -1.91 -6.41 -16.26
C SER A 202 -1.30 -5.80 -15.00
N LEU A 203 -1.47 -4.49 -14.78
CA LEU A 203 -0.99 -3.81 -13.56
C LEU A 203 -1.67 -4.35 -12.30
N ILE A 204 -2.99 -4.59 -12.34
CA ILE A 204 -3.74 -5.19 -11.22
C ILE A 204 -3.24 -6.60 -10.95
N ALA A 205 -3.02 -7.40 -12.00
CA ALA A 205 -2.50 -8.76 -11.89
C ALA A 205 -1.00 -8.85 -11.53
N ALA A 206 -0.30 -7.71 -11.41
CA ALA A 206 1.17 -7.63 -11.31
C ALA A 206 1.94 -8.35 -12.44
N ASP A 207 1.32 -8.46 -13.63
CA ASP A 207 1.97 -8.90 -14.86
C ASP A 207 2.67 -7.70 -15.51
N LEU A 208 3.93 -7.47 -15.10
CA LEU A 208 4.69 -6.33 -15.59
C LEU A 208 5.43 -6.62 -16.90
N GLU A 209 5.41 -7.86 -17.41
CA GLU A 209 6.22 -8.30 -18.56
C GLU A 209 5.67 -7.80 -19.91
N ARG A 210 4.45 -7.25 -19.92
CA ARG A 210 3.77 -6.68 -21.09
C ARG A 210 3.93 -5.17 -21.22
#